data_AF-A0A972Z7U7-F1
#
_entry.id   AF-A0A972Z7U7-F1
#
_cell.length_a   1.000
_cell.length_b   1.000
_cell.length_c   1.000
_cell.angle_alpha   90.00
_cell.angle_beta   90.00
_cell.angle_gamma   90.00
#
_symmetry.space_group_name_H-M   'P 1'
#
loop_
_entity.id
_entity.type
_entity.pdbx_description
1 polymer ?
#
loop_
_entity_poly.entity_id
_entity_poly.type
_entity_poly.pdbx_seq_one_letter_code
_entity_poly.pdbx_strand_id
1 'polypeptide(L)'
;MKCKNIERKISRSFDRLLNKEEKQALEEHLKDCPLCRTKKEEYQNIINTLKGEDYPEPLPYFWERLQPKLKESKSYEPLTLWKQWGIRAIPISLIAVFLLTVAIILFLPNNNEELSQSGALLLRNLNPLQETTSLLEGVGVEDKNMMLIFTAMEEKNGTRR
;
A
#
# COMPACT_ATOMS: atom_id res chain seq x y z
N MET A 1 -10.19 -0.63 -35.72
CA MET A 1 -11.19 -0.69 -34.62
C MET A 1 -12.50 -1.28 -35.14
N LYS A 2 -13.26 -2.03 -34.31
CA LYS A 2 -14.61 -2.51 -34.68
C LYS A 2 -15.59 -1.33 -34.69
N CYS A 3 -16.38 -1.17 -35.76
CA CYS A 3 -17.33 -0.06 -35.92
C CYS A 3 -18.31 0.09 -34.74
N LYS A 4 -18.73 -1.04 -34.13
CA LYS A 4 -19.57 -1.05 -32.91
C LYS A 4 -18.98 -0.28 -31.73
N ASN A 5 -17.65 -0.32 -31.55
CA ASN A 5 -16.99 0.41 -30.47
C ASN A 5 -16.91 1.92 -30.78
N ILE A 6 -16.82 2.27 -32.06
CA ILE A 6 -16.78 3.65 -32.52
C ILE A 6 -18.13 4.32 -32.36
N GLU A 7 -19.23 3.63 -32.66
CA GLU A 7 -20.58 4.15 -32.45
C GLU A 7 -20.83 4.59 -31.01
N ARG A 8 -20.38 3.79 -30.03
CA ARG A 8 -20.41 4.18 -28.61
C ARG A 8 -19.53 5.38 -28.30
N LYS A 9 -18.40 5.53 -28.98
CA LYS A 9 -17.54 6.71 -28.83
C LYS A 9 -18.16 7.94 -29.48
N ILE A 10 -18.89 7.80 -30.59
CA ILE A 10 -19.61 8.88 -31.24
C ILE A 10 -20.65 9.45 -30.27
N SER A 11 -21.49 8.63 -29.63
CA SER A 11 -22.47 9.13 -28.65
C SER A 11 -21.78 9.84 -27.48
N ARG A 12 -20.79 9.21 -26.84
CA ARG A 12 -20.00 9.80 -25.74
C ARG A 12 -19.28 11.10 -26.12
N SER A 13 -19.00 11.32 -27.40
CA SER A 13 -18.33 12.54 -27.87
C SER A 13 -19.21 13.79 -27.71
N PHE A 14 -20.53 13.64 -27.85
CA PHE A 14 -21.47 14.74 -27.71
C PHE A 14 -21.60 15.20 -26.25
N ASP A 15 -21.47 14.27 -25.31
CA ASP A 15 -21.52 14.55 -23.86
C ASP A 15 -20.19 15.09 -23.29
N ARG A 16 -19.17 15.31 -24.14
CA ARG A 16 -17.80 15.73 -23.75
C ARG A 16 -17.10 14.74 -22.80
N LEU A 17 -17.49 13.46 -22.82
CA LEU A 17 -16.97 12.40 -21.93
C LEU A 17 -15.77 11.62 -22.49
N LEU A 18 -15.12 12.10 -23.55
CA LEU A 18 -13.98 11.42 -24.18
C LEU A 18 -12.65 12.02 -23.75
N ASN A 19 -11.72 11.14 -23.36
CA ASN A 19 -10.32 11.50 -23.12
C ASN A 19 -9.60 11.83 -24.45
N LYS A 20 -8.43 12.50 -24.37
CA LYS A 20 -7.67 12.93 -25.57
C LYS A 20 -7.34 11.77 -26.52
N GLU A 21 -6.88 10.64 -25.97
CA GLU A 21 -6.57 9.42 -26.74
C GLU A 21 -7.82 8.84 -27.41
N GLU A 22 -8.96 8.83 -26.71
CA GLU A 22 -10.21 8.31 -27.26
C GLU A 22 -10.73 9.18 -28.41
N LYS A 23 -10.53 10.50 -28.34
CA LYS A 23 -10.86 11.44 -29.41
C LYS A 23 -10.01 11.22 -30.65
N GLN A 24 -8.69 11.09 -30.50
CA GLN A 24 -7.78 10.83 -31.61
C GLN A 24 -8.14 9.51 -32.33
N ALA A 25 -8.34 8.43 -31.57
CA ALA A 25 -8.74 7.14 -32.14
C ALA A 25 -10.11 7.18 -32.84
N LEU A 26 -11.03 8.04 -32.38
CA LEU A 26 -12.32 8.26 -33.04
C LEU A 26 -12.12 9.02 -34.36
N GLU A 27 -11.33 10.11 -34.36
CA GLU A 27 -11.04 10.92 -35.55
C GLU A 27 -10.31 10.13 -36.63
N GLU A 28 -9.33 9.31 -36.26
CA GLU A 28 -8.64 8.40 -37.17
C GLU A 28 -9.62 7.45 -37.85
N HIS A 29 -10.49 6.80 -37.08
CA HIS A 29 -11.47 5.88 -37.64
C HIS A 29 -12.49 6.56 -38.56
N LEU A 30 -12.88 7.81 -38.28
CA LEU A 30 -13.82 8.56 -39.11
C LEU A 30 -13.21 8.97 -40.47
N LYS A 31 -11.88 9.03 -40.58
CA LYS A 31 -11.19 9.22 -41.87
C LYS A 31 -11.33 7.98 -42.74
N ASP A 32 -11.17 6.81 -42.14
CA ASP A 32 -11.10 5.53 -42.87
C ASP A 32 -12.48 4.89 -43.12
N CYS A 33 -13.47 5.14 -42.24
CA CYS A 33 -14.77 4.46 -42.30
C CYS A 33 -15.93 5.41 -42.68
N PRO A 34 -16.51 5.29 -43.89
CA PRO A 34 -17.62 6.13 -44.31
C PRO A 34 -18.91 5.83 -43.54
N LEU A 35 -19.17 4.57 -43.17
CA LEU A 35 -20.37 4.19 -42.40
C LEU A 35 -20.45 4.90 -41.05
N CYS A 36 -19.31 4.97 -40.34
CA CYS A 36 -19.24 5.66 -39.06
C CYS A 36 -19.37 7.18 -39.22
N ARG A 37 -18.96 7.74 -40.36
CA ARG A 37 -19.14 9.16 -40.68
C ARG A 37 -20.62 9.50 -40.87
N THR A 38 -21.34 8.71 -41.66
CA THR A 38 -22.78 8.88 -41.86
C THR A 38 -23.54 8.78 -40.53
N LYS A 39 -23.23 7.79 -39.69
CA LYS A 39 -23.83 7.68 -38.35
C LYS A 39 -23.59 8.91 -37.48
N LYS A 40 -22.39 9.49 -37.52
CA LYS A 40 -22.08 10.72 -36.78
C LYS A 40 -22.93 11.89 -37.26
N GLU A 41 -23.10 12.03 -38.57
CA GLU A 41 -23.94 13.07 -39.18
C GLU A 41 -25.41 12.90 -38.80
N GLU A 42 -25.93 11.67 -38.81
CA GLU A 42 -27.29 11.34 -38.35
C GLU A 42 -27.50 11.77 -36.89
N TYR A 43 -26.60 11.39 -35.98
CA TYR A 43 -26.69 11.82 -34.58
C TYR A 43 -26.62 13.33 -34.44
N GLN A 44 -25.76 14.00 -35.20
CA GLN A 44 -25.64 15.45 -35.18
C GLN A 44 -26.92 16.13 -35.66
N ASN A 45 -27.56 15.61 -36.71
CA ASN A 45 -28.85 16.09 -37.19
C ASN A 45 -29.94 15.95 -36.11
N ILE A 46 -30.03 14.77 -35.48
CA ILE A 46 -30.98 14.53 -34.39
C ILE A 46 -30.78 15.56 -33.25
N ILE A 47 -29.54 15.76 -32.81
CA ILE A 47 -29.23 16.72 -31.74
C ILE A 47 -29.58 18.15 -32.14
N ASN A 48 -29.32 18.52 -33.40
CA ASN A 48 -29.64 19.85 -33.89
C ASN A 48 -31.16 20.08 -33.96
N THR A 49 -31.95 19.07 -34.35
CA THR A 49 -33.42 19.15 -34.31
C THR A 49 -33.95 19.22 -32.87
N LEU A 50 -33.28 18.57 -31.92
CA LEU A 50 -33.68 18.60 -30.51
C LEU A 50 -33.26 19.88 -29.77
N LYS A 51 -32.26 20.60 -30.28
CA LYS A 51 -31.92 21.93 -29.75
C LYS A 51 -33.04 22.89 -30.15
N GLY A 52 -34.04 23.00 -29.28
CA GLY A 52 -35.05 24.04 -29.38
C GLY A 52 -34.38 25.40 -29.54
N GLU A 53 -34.89 26.20 -30.47
CA GLU A 53 -34.35 27.52 -30.80
C GLU A 53 -34.64 28.53 -29.68
N ASP A 54 -35.69 28.32 -28.90
CA ASP A 54 -36.12 29.20 -27.82
C ASP A 54 -35.90 28.55 -26.45
N TYR A 55 -34.77 28.88 -25.82
CA TYR A 55 -34.64 28.73 -24.38
C TYR A 55 -35.19 30.00 -23.72
N PRO A 56 -36.15 29.88 -22.77
CA PRO A 56 -36.59 31.06 -22.04
C PRO A 56 -35.39 31.69 -21.34
N GLU A 57 -35.36 33.02 -21.29
CA GLU A 57 -34.33 33.72 -20.53
C GLU A 57 -34.35 33.24 -19.07
N PRO A 58 -33.16 33.08 -18.46
CA PRO A 58 -33.08 32.69 -17.07
C PRO A 58 -33.78 33.75 -16.19
N LEU A 59 -34.38 33.29 -15.09
CA LEU A 59 -34.99 34.17 -14.10
C LEU A 59 -34.04 35.30 -13.67
N PRO A 60 -34.55 36.50 -13.34
CA PRO A 60 -33.74 37.55 -12.74
C PRO A 60 -32.92 37.02 -11.56
N TYR A 61 -31.70 37.53 -11.40
CA TYR A 61 -30.76 37.11 -10.36
C TYR A 61 -30.26 35.65 -10.43
N PHE A 62 -30.49 34.94 -11.53
CA PHE A 62 -30.00 33.56 -11.71
C PHE A 62 -28.47 33.50 -11.66
N TRP A 63 -27.79 34.39 -12.38
CA TRP A 63 -26.33 34.40 -12.47
C TRP A 63 -25.67 34.79 -11.15
N GLU A 64 -26.28 35.72 -10.43
CA GLU A 64 -25.88 36.19 -9.11
C GLU A 64 -25.93 35.06 -8.08
N ARG A 65 -26.89 34.14 -8.20
CA ARG A 65 -26.98 32.93 -7.37
C ARG A 65 -26.08 31.79 -7.84
N LEU A 66 -25.84 31.66 -9.15
CA LEU A 66 -25.05 30.57 -9.72
C LEU A 66 -23.54 30.78 -9.56
N GLN A 67 -23.06 32.00 -9.77
CA GLN A 67 -21.64 32.35 -9.67
C GLN A 67 -20.99 31.94 -8.34
N PRO A 68 -21.57 32.22 -7.15
CA PRO A 68 -20.98 31.80 -5.88
C PRO A 68 -20.94 30.27 -5.76
N LYS A 69 -22.00 29.57 -6.17
CA LYS A 69 -22.06 28.09 -6.13
C LYS A 69 -21.00 27.44 -7.02
N LEU A 70 -20.73 28.01 -8.20
CA LEU A 70 -19.67 27.51 -9.09
C LEU A 70 -18.27 27.74 -8.50
N LYS A 71 -18.05 28.90 -7.86
CA LYS A 71 -16.75 29.18 -7.20
C LYS A 71 -16.50 28.25 -6.02
N GLU A 72 -17.53 28.01 -5.19
CA GLU A 72 -17.46 27.09 -4.05
C GLU A 72 -17.23 25.63 -4.49
N SER A 73 -17.86 25.19 -5.59
CA SER A 73 -17.60 23.84 -6.14
C SER A 73 -16.17 23.64 -6.66
N LYS A 74 -15.48 24.73 -7.02
CA LYS A 74 -14.13 24.67 -7.60
C LYS A 74 -13.03 24.74 -6.52
N SER A 75 -13.37 25.09 -5.28
CA SER A 75 -12.41 25.31 -4.19
C SER A 75 -12.05 24.07 -3.36
N TYR A 76 -12.46 22.87 -3.75
CA TYR A 76 -12.10 21.64 -3.05
C TYR A 76 -11.17 20.74 -3.87
N GLU A 77 -9.90 21.11 -3.96
CA GLU A 77 -8.82 20.13 -4.15
C GLU A 77 -7.75 20.30 -3.04
N PRO A 78 -8.00 19.83 -1.80
CA PRO A 78 -6.96 19.80 -0.77
C PRO A 78 -5.76 18.92 -1.17
N LEU A 79 -5.93 18.06 -2.19
CA LEU A 79 -4.88 17.17 -2.71
C LEU A 79 -3.76 17.92 -3.45
N THR A 80 -4.00 19.06 -4.10
CA THR A 80 -2.94 19.75 -4.86
C THR A 80 -1.91 20.41 -3.94
N LEU A 81 -2.35 20.93 -2.80
CA LEU A 81 -1.45 21.48 -1.78
C LEU A 81 -0.66 20.36 -1.10
N TRP A 82 -1.30 19.29 -0.64
CA TRP A 82 -0.58 18.15 -0.05
C TRP A 82 0.43 17.51 -1.02
N LYS A 83 0.09 17.44 -2.32
CA LYS A 83 1.00 16.96 -3.37
C LYS A 83 2.22 17.87 -3.56
N GLN A 84 2.07 19.18 -3.48
CA GLN A 84 3.19 20.12 -3.60
C GLN A 84 4.14 20.06 -2.39
N TRP A 85 3.59 19.92 -1.18
CA TRP A 85 4.40 19.78 0.03
C TRP A 85 5.10 18.42 0.10
N GLY A 86 4.43 17.34 -0.32
CA GLY A 86 5.01 16.00 -0.43
C GLY A 86 6.21 15.97 -1.39
N ILE A 87 6.08 16.53 -2.60
CA ILE A 87 7.17 16.54 -3.60
C ILE A 87 8.38 17.33 -3.09
N ARG A 88 8.16 18.40 -2.33
CA ARG A 88 9.24 19.25 -1.81
C ARG A 88 9.98 18.63 -0.61
N ALA A 89 9.35 17.69 0.10
CA ALA A 89 9.94 16.97 1.23
C ALA A 89 10.74 15.71 0.84
N ILE A 90 10.50 15.14 -0.35
CA ILE A 90 11.22 13.96 -0.87
C ILE A 90 12.75 14.15 -0.89
N PRO A 91 13.33 15.24 -1.42
CA PRO A 91 14.80 15.38 -1.49
C PRO A 91 15.42 15.54 -0.09
N ILE A 92 14.73 16.23 0.83
CA ILE A 92 15.21 16.44 2.21
C ILE A 92 15.21 15.12 2.97
N SER A 93 14.16 14.30 2.80
CA SER A 93 14.08 12.98 3.41
C SER A 93 15.19 12.05 2.93
N LEU A 94 15.52 12.06 1.63
CA LEU A 94 16.60 11.24 1.07
C LEU A 94 17.97 11.63 1.64
N ILE A 95 18.24 12.93 1.73
CA ILE A 95 19.50 13.45 2.29
C ILE A 95 19.61 13.10 3.77
N ALA A 96 18.53 13.24 4.54
CA ALA A 96 18.51 12.91 5.96
C ALA A 96 18.79 11.42 6.20
N VAL A 97 18.15 10.52 5.43
CA VAL A 97 18.41 9.07 5.53
C VAL A 97 19.85 8.75 5.16
N PHE A 98 20.38 9.34 4.09
CA PHE A 98 21.76 9.13 3.67
C PHE A 98 22.76 9.58 4.75
N LEU A 99 22.57 10.77 5.32
CA LEU A 99 23.40 11.27 6.43
C LEU A 99 23.31 10.37 7.66
N LEU A 100 22.12 9.87 7.99
CA LEU A 100 21.90 8.95 9.11
C LEU A 100 22.63 7.62 8.86
N THR A 101 22.55 7.06 7.65
CA THR A 101 23.29 5.83 7.30
C THR A 101 24.81 6.02 7.37
N VAL A 102 25.33 7.15 6.89
CA VAL A 102 26.77 7.46 6.96
C VAL A 102 27.19 7.66 8.41
N ALA A 103 26.39 8.36 9.21
CA ALA A 103 26.66 8.55 10.63
C ALA A 103 26.69 7.21 11.38
N ILE A 104 25.75 6.30 11.12
CA ILE A 104 25.76 4.94 11.70
C ILE A 104 27.04 4.22 11.32
N ILE A 105 27.46 4.22 10.05
CA ILE A 105 28.67 3.53 9.60
C ILE A 105 29.94 4.11 10.25
N LEU A 106 30.00 5.42 10.46
CA LEU A 106 31.16 6.09 11.04
C LEU A 106 31.22 6.02 12.58
N PHE A 107 30.05 6.00 13.25
CA PHE A 107 29.96 6.01 14.71
C PHE A 107 29.74 4.63 15.33
N LEU A 108 29.35 3.61 14.56
CA LEU A 108 29.45 2.24 15.06
C LEU A 108 30.95 1.89 15.11
N PRO A 109 31.54 1.73 16.32
CA PRO A 109 32.88 1.20 16.39
C PRO A 109 32.86 -0.17 15.71
N ASN A 110 33.79 -0.39 14.79
CA ASN A 110 34.04 -1.69 14.19
C ASN A 110 34.61 -2.59 15.30
N ASN A 111 33.71 -3.05 16.17
CA ASN A 111 33.96 -4.09 17.13
C ASN A 111 34.17 -5.32 16.25
N ASN A 112 35.42 -5.64 15.94
CA ASN A 112 35.79 -6.99 15.55
C ASN A 112 35.39 -7.84 16.76
N GLU A 113 34.14 -8.31 16.76
CA GLU A 113 33.62 -9.19 17.79
C GLU A 113 34.49 -10.43 17.74
N GLU A 114 35.47 -10.51 18.65
CA GLU A 114 35.90 -11.80 19.15
C GLU A 114 34.62 -12.44 19.68
N LEU A 115 34.07 -13.35 18.87
CA LEU A 115 32.84 -14.08 19.15
C LEU A 115 32.86 -14.49 20.62
N SER A 116 31.91 -13.95 21.39
CA SER A 116 31.71 -14.35 22.78
C SER A 116 31.75 -15.87 22.86
N GLN A 117 32.38 -16.41 23.90
CA GLN A 117 32.70 -17.83 24.05
C GLN A 117 31.49 -18.75 23.78
N SER A 118 30.27 -18.27 24.07
CA SER A 118 29.00 -18.94 23.75
C SER A 118 28.66 -18.97 22.25
N GLY A 119 28.93 -17.90 21.50
CA GLY A 119 28.72 -17.81 20.06
C GLY A 119 29.66 -18.73 19.27
N ALA A 120 30.90 -18.87 19.72
CA ALA A 120 31.85 -19.82 19.13
C ALA A 120 31.42 -21.29 19.34
N LEU A 121 30.84 -21.61 20.51
CA LEU A 121 30.34 -22.95 20.83
C LEU A 121 29.09 -23.33 20.03
N LEU A 122 28.15 -22.40 19.86
CA LEU A 122 26.93 -22.64 19.06
C LEU A 122 27.23 -22.85 17.58
N LEU A 123 28.21 -22.12 17.03
CA LEU A 123 28.58 -22.23 15.62
C LEU A 123 29.50 -23.42 15.33
N ARG A 124 30.31 -23.88 16.30
CA ARG A 124 31.18 -25.07 16.13
C ARG A 124 30.52 -26.41 16.47
N ASN A 125 29.28 -26.44 16.96
CA ASN A 125 28.56 -27.67 17.33
C ASN A 125 29.41 -28.64 18.16
N LEU A 126 30.23 -28.11 19.07
CA LEU A 126 30.98 -28.91 20.03
C LEU A 126 30.01 -29.26 21.16
N ASN A 127 29.73 -30.54 21.35
CA ASN A 127 28.83 -31.01 22.40
C ASN A 127 29.46 -30.73 23.78
N PRO A 128 28.95 -29.77 24.56
CA PRO A 128 29.53 -29.41 25.85
C PRO A 128 29.29 -30.48 26.93
N LEU A 129 28.46 -31.49 26.62
CA LEU A 129 28.04 -32.50 27.57
C LEU A 129 29.01 -33.68 27.68
N GLN A 130 29.98 -33.82 26.78
CA GLN A 130 30.94 -34.93 26.82
C GLN A 130 31.84 -34.90 28.08
N GLU A 131 32.09 -33.71 28.64
CA GLU A 131 32.80 -33.57 29.92
C GLU A 131 31.87 -33.80 31.12
N THR A 132 30.57 -33.57 30.98
CA THR A 132 29.60 -33.75 32.06
C THR A 132 29.11 -35.19 32.20
N THR A 133 29.21 -36.01 31.15
CA THR A 133 28.83 -37.42 31.19
C THR A 133 29.70 -38.22 32.17
N SER A 134 31.00 -37.90 32.28
CA SER A 134 31.88 -38.54 33.26
C SER A 134 31.58 -38.12 34.70
N LEU A 135 31.03 -36.92 34.91
CA LEU A 135 30.56 -36.45 36.22
C LEU A 135 29.23 -37.08 36.61
N LEU A 136 28.30 -37.25 35.66
CA LEU A 136 27.01 -37.92 35.92
C LEU A 136 27.18 -39.42 36.19
N GLU A 137 28.11 -40.08 35.50
CA GLU A 137 28.39 -41.51 35.70
C GLU A 137 29.08 -41.80 37.05
N GLY A 138 29.69 -40.77 37.67
CA GLY A 138 30.21 -40.82 39.04
C GLY A 138 29.16 -40.64 40.15
N VAL A 139 27.94 -40.16 39.85
CA VAL A 139 26.86 -39.96 40.83
C VAL A 139 25.94 -41.19 40.85
N GLY A 140 26.55 -42.36 40.99
CA GLY A 140 25.87 -43.66 41.14
C GLY A 140 25.76 -44.15 42.59
N VAL A 141 25.84 -43.26 43.59
CA VAL A 141 25.81 -43.67 45.01
C VAL A 141 25.04 -42.65 45.84
N GLU A 142 23.71 -42.73 45.87
CA GLU A 142 22.93 -42.20 47.01
C GLU A 142 21.48 -42.72 47.04
N ASP A 143 21.30 -44.01 46.77
CA ASP A 143 19.98 -44.65 46.68
C ASP A 143 19.36 -45.04 48.04
N LYS A 144 20.01 -44.67 49.17
CA LYS A 144 19.53 -45.03 50.52
C LYS A 144 18.93 -43.88 51.30
N ASN A 145 19.49 -42.67 51.19
CA ASN A 145 18.95 -41.50 51.89
C ASN A 145 17.68 -40.96 51.21
N MET A 146 17.56 -41.11 49.89
CA MET A 146 16.37 -40.67 49.17
C MET A 146 15.14 -41.54 49.50
N MET A 147 15.32 -42.85 49.65
CA MET A 147 14.26 -43.78 50.07
C MET A 147 13.72 -43.48 51.48
N LEU A 148 14.59 -43.03 52.39
CA LEU A 148 14.21 -42.64 53.77
C LEU A 148 13.36 -41.35 53.80
N ILE A 149 13.60 -40.42 52.87
CA ILE A 149 12.80 -39.18 52.79
C ILE A 149 11.39 -39.48 52.29
N PHE A 150 11.24 -40.36 51.28
CA PHE A 150 9.93 -40.71 50.75
C PHE A 150 9.10 -41.56 51.72
N THR A 151 9.72 -42.50 52.44
CA THR A 151 9.02 -43.31 53.46
C THR A 151 8.58 -42.50 54.68
N ALA A 152 9.39 -41.53 55.14
CA ALA A 152 9.01 -40.65 56.25
C ALA A 152 7.83 -39.71 55.91
N MET A 153 7.65 -39.37 54.63
CA MET A 153 6.51 -38.54 54.19
C MET A 153 5.22 -39.34 54.07
N GLU A 154 5.29 -40.64 53.78
CA GLU A 154 4.11 -41.51 53.66
C GLU A 154 3.50 -41.84 55.03
N GLU A 155 4.33 -42.05 56.05
CA GLU A 155 3.88 -42.33 57.42
C GLU A 155 3.14 -41.13 58.06
N LYS A 156 3.54 -39.91 57.71
CA LYS A 156 2.92 -38.66 58.22
C LYS A 156 1.56 -38.34 57.59
N ASN A 157 1.27 -38.88 56.40
CA ASN A 157 0.01 -38.64 55.69
C ASN A 157 -1.06 -39.71 55.95
N GLY A 158 -0.71 -40.84 56.57
CA GLY A 158 -1.65 -41.91 56.95
C GLY A 158 -2.43 -41.69 58.25
N THR A 159 -2.01 -40.75 59.11
CA THR A 159 -2.62 -40.52 60.44
C THR A 159 -3.67 -39.40 60.46
N ARG A 160 -4.10 -38.91 59.30
CA ARG A 160 -5.18 -37.91 59.16
C ARG A 160 -6.41 -38.51 58.46
N ARG A 161 -7.02 -39.51 59.09
CA ARG A 161 -8.42 -39.87 58.90
C ARG A 161 -8.97 -40.62 60.11
#